data_AF-A0A9W4NEK1-F1
#
_entry.id   AF-A0A9W4NEK1-F1
#
_cell.length_a   1.000
_cell.length_b   1.000
_cell.length_c   1.000
_cell.angle_alpha   90.00
_cell.angle_beta   90.00
_cell.angle_gamma   90.00
#
_symmetry.space_group_name_H-M   'P 1'
#
loop_
_entity.id
_entity.type
_entity.pdbx_description
1 polymer ?
#
loop_
_entity_poly.entity_id
_entity_poly.type
_entity_poly.pdbx_seq_one_letter_code
_entity_poly.pdbx_strand_id
1 'polypeptide(L)'
;MPLNTTRAVIQMRLAILFLAITWLALAGISSATVRFAVVLRDRAKSDLVNSSDSILDITFQSLMDKVVVSMVVVALVSALFSIFGFVLVIYPKWLQGDGTARFYYICIEIVVSLIVLSLGGYVASHVHGFQTSFEFFDSASHFPYYKIMYYGAVGQAAFGVLGAIMSLLRLALRGLRDHWLSTRTELQNSQRRFELLPRVGL
;
A
#
# COMPACT_ATOMS: atom_id res chain seq x y z
N MET A 1 10.86 5.89 -34.08
CA MET A 1 10.35 5.25 -32.85
C MET A 1 8.93 4.76 -33.11
N PRO A 2 8.58 3.49 -32.84
CA PRO A 2 7.24 3.00 -33.13
C PRO A 2 6.21 3.64 -32.20
N LEU A 3 5.07 4.05 -32.76
CA LEU A 3 3.96 4.75 -32.09
C LEU A 3 3.49 4.05 -30.81
N ASN A 4 3.62 2.72 -30.76
CA ASN A 4 3.22 1.86 -29.64
C ASN A 4 4.08 2.07 -28.38
N THR A 5 5.35 2.48 -28.55
CA THR A 5 6.29 2.69 -27.44
C THR A 5 5.97 3.95 -26.67
N THR A 6 5.64 5.04 -27.38
CA THR A 6 5.32 6.34 -26.79
C THR A 6 4.04 6.25 -25.95
N ARG A 7 3.02 5.55 -26.45
CA ARG A 7 1.75 5.32 -25.73
C ARG A 7 1.96 4.53 -24.43
N ALA A 8 2.72 3.44 -24.49
CA ALA A 8 2.99 2.61 -23.31
C ALA A 8 3.75 3.36 -22.21
N VAL A 9 4.68 4.24 -22.59
CA VAL A 9 5.44 5.08 -21.65
C VAL A 9 4.55 6.12 -20.98
N ILE A 10 3.64 6.77 -21.73
CA ILE A 10 2.68 7.74 -21.17
C ILE A 10 1.73 7.04 -20.18
N GLN A 11 1.22 5.86 -20.54
CA GLN A 11 0.35 5.07 -19.65
C GLN A 11 1.07 4.64 -18.36
N MET A 12 2.33 4.18 -18.44
CA MET A 12 3.11 3.86 -17.24
C MET A 12 3.30 5.07 -16.33
N ARG A 13 3.62 6.24 -16.89
CA ARG A 13 3.82 7.46 -16.09
C ARG A 13 2.56 7.90 -15.37
N LEU A 14 1.41 7.86 -16.06
CA LEU A 14 0.12 8.17 -15.44
C LEU A 14 -0.21 7.19 -14.31
N ALA A 15 0.06 5.90 -14.50
CA ALA A 15 -0.15 4.89 -13.47
C ALA A 15 0.73 5.12 -12.22
N ILE A 16 2.02 5.44 -12.42
CA ILE A 16 2.95 5.71 -11.31
C ILE A 16 2.57 7.02 -10.59
N LEU A 17 2.17 8.05 -11.33
CA LEU A 17 1.73 9.32 -10.75
C LEU A 17 0.47 9.13 -9.90
N PHE A 18 -0.53 8.43 -10.43
CA PHE A 18 -1.75 8.11 -9.69
C PHE A 18 -1.44 7.34 -8.41
N LEU A 19 -0.53 6.38 -8.49
CA LEU A 19 -0.07 5.61 -7.34
C LEU A 19 0.60 6.53 -6.31
N ALA A 20 1.54 7.38 -6.74
CA ALA A 20 2.27 8.30 -5.86
C ALA A 20 1.33 9.28 -5.12
N ILE A 21 0.31 9.80 -5.81
CA ILE A 21 -0.72 10.65 -5.20
C ILE A 21 -1.51 9.88 -4.15
N THR A 22 -1.89 8.63 -4.46
CA THR A 22 -2.64 7.80 -3.50
C THR A 22 -1.83 7.47 -2.26
N TRP A 23 -0.53 7.16 -2.41
CA TRP A 23 0.39 6.98 -1.27
C TRP A 23 0.58 8.25 -0.45
N LEU A 24 0.60 9.42 -1.11
CA LEU A 24 0.67 10.71 -0.40
C LEU A 24 -0.61 10.97 0.41
N ALA A 25 -1.78 10.69 -0.18
CA ALA A 25 -3.05 10.81 0.52
C ALA A 25 -3.09 9.89 1.74
N LEU A 26 -2.59 8.64 1.61
CA LEU A 26 -2.50 7.72 2.74
C LEU A 26 -1.61 8.27 3.86
N ALA A 27 -0.44 8.82 3.52
CA ALA A 27 0.44 9.46 4.50
C ALA A 27 -0.26 10.62 5.24
N GLY A 28 -1.05 11.42 4.51
CA GLY A 28 -1.88 12.48 5.10
C GLY A 28 -2.93 11.95 6.07
N ILE A 29 -3.65 10.89 5.70
CA ILE A 29 -4.66 10.24 6.56
C ILE A 29 -4.01 9.65 7.82
N SER A 30 -2.90 8.94 7.68
CA SER A 30 -2.17 8.38 8.82
C SER A 30 -1.64 9.49 9.75
N SER A 31 -1.15 10.61 9.19
CA SER A 31 -0.74 11.77 10.00
C SER A 31 -1.90 12.42 10.75
N ALA A 32 -3.07 12.53 10.15
CA ALA A 32 -4.27 13.05 10.83
C ALA A 32 -4.70 12.10 11.96
N THR A 33 -4.64 10.79 11.71
CA THR A 33 -4.94 9.76 12.71
C THR A 33 -3.99 9.84 13.91
N VAL A 34 -2.69 10.07 13.69
CA VAL A 34 -1.73 10.31 14.77
C VAL A 34 -2.13 11.53 15.62
N ARG A 35 -2.52 12.64 15.00
CA ARG A 35 -2.94 13.83 15.74
C ARG A 35 -4.17 13.56 16.61
N PHE A 36 -5.19 12.90 16.07
CA PHE A 36 -6.36 12.51 16.86
C PHE A 36 -5.98 11.56 17.98
N ALA A 37 -5.06 10.63 17.72
CA ALA A 37 -4.62 9.68 18.72
C ALA A 37 -3.87 10.34 19.89
N VAL A 38 -3.01 11.33 19.62
CA VAL A 38 -2.35 12.13 20.66
C VAL A 38 -3.37 12.92 21.47
N VAL A 39 -4.31 13.60 20.82
CA VAL A 39 -5.35 14.38 21.52
C VAL A 39 -6.18 13.50 22.45
N LEU A 40 -6.59 12.31 21.99
CA LEU A 40 -7.33 11.36 22.82
C LEU A 40 -6.50 10.81 23.98
N ARG A 41 -5.22 10.51 23.73
CA ARG A 41 -4.28 10.07 24.77
C ARG A 41 -4.14 11.13 25.87
N ASP A 42 -3.98 12.39 25.48
CA ASP A 42 -3.80 13.50 26.42
C ASP A 42 -5.08 13.77 27.23
N ARG A 43 -6.25 13.63 26.60
CA ARG A 43 -7.55 13.70 27.30
C ARG A 43 -7.72 12.57 28.29
N ALA A 44 -7.48 11.33 27.88
CA ALA A 44 -7.52 10.17 28.79
C ALA A 44 -6.54 10.33 29.96
N LYS A 45 -5.34 10.89 29.72
CA LYS A 45 -4.39 11.20 30.79
C LYS A 45 -4.91 12.27 31.75
N SER A 46 -5.61 13.29 31.25
CA SER A 46 -6.23 14.32 32.08
C SER A 46 -7.35 13.76 32.94
N ASP A 47 -8.19 12.88 32.39
CA ASP A 47 -9.32 12.28 33.11
C ASP A 47 -8.85 11.23 34.13
N LEU A 48 -7.78 10.48 33.81
CA LEU A 48 -7.09 9.57 34.74
C LEU A 48 -6.63 10.27 36.02
N VAL A 49 -6.15 11.51 35.91
CA VAL A 49 -5.70 12.29 37.09
C VAL A 49 -6.88 12.67 37.99
N ASN A 50 -8.11 12.69 37.45
CA ASN A 50 -9.32 13.12 38.15
C ASN A 50 -10.26 11.96 38.55
N SER A 51 -10.02 10.72 38.10
CA SER A 51 -10.95 9.59 38.22
C SER A 51 -10.36 8.37 38.95
N SER A 52 -11.22 7.61 39.63
CA SER A 52 -10.88 6.33 40.28
C SER A 52 -10.78 5.12 39.32
N ASP A 53 -11.24 5.24 38.06
CA ASP A 53 -11.23 4.18 37.04
C ASP A 53 -9.89 4.05 36.29
N SER A 54 -8.80 4.22 37.03
CA SER A 54 -7.43 4.38 36.50
C SER A 54 -6.92 3.25 35.59
N ILE A 55 -7.39 2.02 35.77
CA ILE A 55 -6.89 0.85 35.03
C ILE A 55 -7.35 0.86 33.56
N LEU A 56 -8.59 1.28 33.30
CA LEU A 56 -9.16 1.34 31.95
C LEU A 56 -8.52 2.47 31.14
N ASP A 57 -8.27 3.61 31.80
CA ASP A 57 -7.61 4.77 31.20
C ASP A 57 -6.12 4.51 30.89
N ILE A 58 -5.38 3.81 31.77
CA ILE A 58 -3.99 3.39 31.50
C ILE A 58 -3.90 2.45 30.30
N THR A 59 -4.83 1.50 30.19
CA THR A 59 -4.85 0.54 29.08
C THR A 59 -5.21 1.23 27.76
N PHE A 60 -6.19 2.13 27.79
CA PHE A 60 -6.55 2.97 26.65
C PHE A 60 -5.38 3.89 26.23
N GLN A 61 -4.67 4.48 27.18
CA GLN A 61 -3.49 5.29 26.89
C GLN A 61 -2.38 4.48 26.19
N SER A 62 -2.11 3.27 26.67
CA SER A 62 -1.16 2.35 26.04
C SER A 62 -1.59 1.97 24.63
N LEU A 63 -2.90 1.78 24.42
CA LEU A 63 -3.46 1.55 23.09
C LEU A 63 -3.18 2.73 22.15
N MET A 64 -3.51 3.94 22.57
CA MET A 64 -3.32 5.14 21.74
C MET A 64 -1.85 5.35 21.38
N ASP A 65 -0.92 5.06 22.30
CA ASP A 65 0.52 5.10 22.04
C ASP A 65 0.94 4.11 20.94
N LYS A 66 0.44 2.85 21.01
CA LYS A 66 0.68 1.84 19.97
C LYS A 66 0.08 2.23 18.62
N VAL A 67 -1.11 2.84 18.61
CA VAL A 67 -1.75 3.34 17.39
C VAL A 67 -0.94 4.48 16.78
N VAL A 68 -0.43 5.41 17.59
CA VAL A 68 0.46 6.49 17.14
C VAL A 68 1.70 5.92 16.46
N VAL A 69 2.42 5.00 17.12
CA VAL A 69 3.62 4.38 16.56
C VAL A 69 3.30 3.69 15.23
N SER A 70 2.22 2.90 15.20
CA SER A 70 1.78 2.18 14.00
C SER A 70 1.49 3.12 12.84
N MET A 71 0.75 4.20 13.08
CA MET A 71 0.36 5.16 12.05
C MET A 71 1.52 6.04 11.59
N VAL A 72 2.49 6.37 12.47
CA VAL A 72 3.73 7.06 12.08
C VAL A 72 4.54 6.21 11.11
N VAL A 73 4.67 4.90 11.39
CA VAL A 73 5.37 3.97 10.50
C VAL A 73 4.68 3.94 9.13
N VAL A 74 3.35 3.81 9.09
CA VAL A 74 2.60 3.83 7.82
C VAL A 74 2.77 5.16 7.08
N ALA A 75 2.69 6.29 7.77
CA ALA A 75 2.85 7.61 7.18
C ALA A 75 4.24 7.77 6.54
N LEU A 76 5.29 7.37 7.26
CA LEU A 76 6.68 7.53 6.82
C LEU A 76 6.98 6.64 5.61
N VAL A 77 6.59 5.37 5.66
CA VAL A 77 6.76 4.44 4.54
C VAL A 77 5.97 4.93 3.32
N SER A 78 4.73 5.38 3.52
CA SER A 78 3.88 5.89 2.42
C SER A 78 4.45 7.16 1.79
N ALA A 79 4.97 8.09 2.60
CA ALA A 79 5.61 9.31 2.12
C ALA A 79 6.88 9.01 1.32
N LEU A 80 7.75 8.13 1.82
CA LEU A 80 8.95 7.70 1.09
C LEU A 80 8.60 7.06 -0.25
N PHE A 81 7.60 6.18 -0.26
CA PHE A 81 7.16 5.51 -1.47
C PHE A 81 6.53 6.49 -2.47
N SER A 82 5.78 7.48 -1.99
CA SER A 82 5.24 8.57 -2.80
C SER A 82 6.36 9.41 -3.44
N ILE A 83 7.35 9.86 -2.65
CA ILE A 83 8.51 10.62 -3.13
C ILE A 83 9.25 9.83 -4.21
N PHE A 84 9.50 8.54 -3.96
CA PHE A 84 10.16 7.67 -4.92
C PHE A 84 9.33 7.53 -6.22
N GLY A 85 8.01 7.39 -6.11
CA GLY A 85 7.10 7.40 -7.25
C GLY A 85 7.19 8.69 -8.07
N PHE A 86 7.23 9.86 -7.44
CA PHE A 86 7.42 11.13 -8.12
C PHE A 86 8.77 11.22 -8.84
N VAL A 87 9.86 10.75 -8.21
CA VAL A 87 11.19 10.70 -8.83
C VAL A 87 11.16 9.82 -10.08
N LEU A 88 10.48 8.67 -10.03
CA LEU A 88 10.31 7.77 -11.19
C LEU A 88 9.50 8.40 -12.33
N VAL A 89 8.49 9.23 -12.00
CA VAL A 89 7.74 9.99 -13.01
C VAL A 89 8.64 10.98 -13.73
N ILE A 90 9.57 11.64 -13.04
CA ILE A 90 10.51 12.62 -13.62
C ILE A 90 11.60 11.91 -14.45
N TYR A 91 12.16 10.82 -13.92
CA TYR A 91 13.26 10.06 -14.53
C TYR A 91 12.82 8.68 -15.02
N PRO A 92 12.07 8.59 -16.14
CA PRO A 92 11.54 7.32 -16.67
C PRO A 92 12.64 6.38 -17.16
N LYS A 93 13.86 6.89 -17.40
CA LYS A 93 14.99 6.12 -17.93
C LYS A 93 15.39 5.00 -16.98
N TRP A 94 15.24 5.21 -15.67
CA TRP A 94 15.43 4.19 -14.65
C TRP A 94 14.44 3.03 -14.77
N LEU A 95 13.20 3.33 -15.17
CA LEU A 95 12.20 2.30 -15.41
C LEU A 95 12.37 1.65 -16.79
N GLN A 96 12.89 2.35 -17.80
CA GLN A 96 12.98 1.86 -19.18
C GLN A 96 14.16 0.93 -19.45
N GLY A 97 15.30 1.14 -18.77
CA GLY A 97 16.53 0.42 -19.06
C GLY A 97 16.61 -1.01 -18.53
N ASP A 98 16.01 -1.28 -17.36
CA ASP A 98 16.26 -2.53 -16.63
C ASP A 98 14.98 -3.26 -16.23
N GLY A 99 14.76 -4.45 -16.80
CA GLY A 99 13.64 -5.33 -16.45
C GLY A 99 13.67 -5.79 -14.99
N THR A 100 14.85 -5.79 -14.38
CA THR A 100 15.13 -6.17 -12.99
C THR A 100 14.69 -5.09 -12.01
N ALA A 101 14.96 -3.80 -12.29
CA ALA A 101 14.54 -2.68 -11.44
C ALA A 101 13.01 -2.59 -11.31
N ARG A 102 12.29 -2.84 -12.41
CA ARG A 102 10.82 -2.95 -12.40
C ARG A 102 10.31 -4.09 -11.51
N PHE A 103 11.01 -5.21 -11.50
CA PHE A 103 10.63 -6.36 -10.68
C PHE A 103 10.79 -6.05 -9.19
N TYR A 104 11.91 -5.45 -8.80
CA TYR A 104 12.13 -4.99 -7.42
C TYR A 104 11.10 -3.96 -6.98
N TYR A 105 10.74 -3.00 -7.85
CA TYR A 105 9.70 -2.04 -7.55
C TYR A 105 8.36 -2.71 -7.24
N ILE A 106 7.94 -3.68 -8.05
CA ILE A 106 6.70 -4.45 -7.81
C ILE A 106 6.80 -5.24 -6.50
N CYS A 107 7.94 -5.87 -6.21
CA CYS A 107 8.14 -6.61 -4.96
C CYS A 107 8.06 -5.70 -3.73
N ILE A 108 8.70 -4.53 -3.79
CA ILE A 108 8.64 -3.53 -2.71
C ILE A 108 7.19 -3.03 -2.55
N GLU A 109 6.46 -2.78 -3.64
CA GLU A 109 5.04 -2.39 -3.63
C GLU A 109 4.18 -3.45 -2.90
N ILE A 110 4.42 -4.74 -3.14
CA ILE A 110 3.75 -5.85 -2.43
C ILE A 110 4.09 -5.80 -0.93
N VAL A 111 5.38 -5.74 -0.58
CA VAL A 111 5.83 -5.76 0.83
C VAL A 111 5.24 -4.57 1.59
N VAL A 112 5.31 -3.37 1.01
CA VAL A 112 4.74 -2.17 1.62
C VAL A 112 3.22 -2.28 1.75
N SER A 113 2.52 -2.80 0.74
CA SER A 113 1.07 -3.02 0.81
C SER A 113 0.67 -3.99 1.92
N LEU A 114 1.45 -5.06 2.14
CA LEU A 114 1.25 -6.03 3.22
C LEU A 114 1.49 -5.42 4.60
N ILE A 115 2.52 -4.56 4.73
CA ILE A 115 2.80 -3.82 5.97
C ILE A 115 1.61 -2.90 6.30
N VAL A 116 1.13 -2.13 5.32
CA VAL A 116 -0.01 -1.23 5.46
C VAL A 116 -1.29 -1.99 5.82
N LEU A 117 -1.54 -3.12 5.15
CA LEU A 117 -2.65 -4.02 5.45
C LEU A 117 -2.59 -4.50 6.89
N SER A 118 -1.44 -5.02 7.32
CA SER A 118 -1.25 -5.59 8.64
C SER A 118 -1.41 -4.53 9.74
N LEU A 119 -0.82 -3.35 9.56
CA LEU A 119 -0.94 -2.23 10.49
C LEU A 119 -2.36 -1.65 10.53
N GLY A 120 -3.02 -1.51 9.37
CA GLY A 120 -4.41 -1.06 9.30
C GLY A 120 -5.36 -2.02 10.00
N GLY A 121 -5.22 -3.33 9.73
CA GLY A 121 -6.01 -4.38 10.38
C GLY A 121 -5.73 -4.48 11.88
N TYR A 122 -4.46 -4.37 12.29
CA TYR A 122 -4.05 -4.32 13.69
C TYR A 122 -4.74 -3.18 14.44
N VAL A 123 -4.67 -1.95 13.89
CA VAL A 123 -5.30 -0.77 14.51
C VAL A 123 -6.82 -0.91 14.52
N ALA A 124 -7.45 -1.39 13.44
CA ALA A 124 -8.91 -1.57 13.40
C ALA A 124 -9.39 -2.56 14.47
N SER A 125 -8.73 -3.71 14.60
CA SER A 125 -9.06 -4.72 15.61
C SER A 125 -8.89 -4.19 17.04
N HIS A 126 -7.82 -3.44 17.28
CA HIS A 126 -7.54 -2.88 18.60
C HIS A 126 -8.45 -1.72 18.98
N VAL A 127 -8.77 -0.81 18.04
CA VAL A 127 -9.73 0.28 18.26
C VAL A 127 -11.13 -0.27 18.52
N HIS A 128 -11.53 -1.34 17.81
CA HIS A 128 -12.81 -2.00 18.03
C HIS A 128 -12.93 -2.59 19.44
N GLY A 129 -11.86 -3.18 19.97
CA GLY A 129 -11.83 -3.71 21.35
C GLY A 129 -12.04 -2.66 22.44
N PHE A 130 -11.87 -1.37 22.13
CA PHE A 130 -12.06 -0.24 23.06
C PHE A 130 -13.22 0.68 22.65
N GLN A 131 -14.18 0.16 21.88
CA GLN A 131 -15.33 0.94 21.38
C GLN A 131 -16.03 1.75 22.49
N THR A 132 -16.27 1.17 23.65
CA THR A 132 -16.96 1.82 24.78
C THR A 132 -16.20 3.05 25.31
N SER A 133 -14.86 2.99 25.40
CA SER A 133 -14.03 4.13 25.78
C SER A 133 -14.10 5.24 24.74
N PHE A 134 -14.10 4.89 23.45
CA PHE A 134 -14.25 5.88 22.39
C PHE A 134 -15.65 6.53 22.38
N GLU A 135 -16.72 5.75 22.60
CA GLU A 135 -18.09 6.30 22.70
C GLU A 135 -18.25 7.29 23.85
N PHE A 136 -17.55 7.07 24.96
CA PHE A 136 -17.47 8.02 26.07
C PHE A 136 -16.87 9.36 25.62
N PHE A 137 -15.70 9.35 24.97
CA PHE A 137 -15.08 10.58 24.45
C PHE A 137 -15.89 11.23 23.32
N ASP A 138 -16.52 10.44 22.46
CA ASP A 138 -17.39 10.92 21.38
C ASP A 138 -18.60 11.67 21.96
N SER A 139 -19.21 11.15 23.02
CA SER A 139 -20.34 11.79 23.70
C SER A 139 -19.94 13.08 24.43
N ALA A 140 -18.78 13.07 25.11
CA ALA A 140 -18.30 14.24 25.85
C ALA A 140 -17.89 15.40 24.94
N SER A 141 -17.34 15.11 23.76
CA SER A 141 -16.79 16.12 22.86
C SER A 141 -17.60 16.36 21.59
N HIS A 142 -18.69 15.62 21.39
CA HIS A 142 -19.54 15.65 20.19
C HIS A 142 -18.75 15.43 18.87
N PHE A 143 -17.56 14.84 18.95
CA PHE A 143 -16.69 14.57 17.81
C PHE A 143 -16.54 13.06 17.61
N PRO A 144 -16.78 12.51 16.41
CA PRO A 144 -16.88 11.06 16.22
C PRO A 144 -15.50 10.38 16.05
N TYR A 145 -14.69 10.35 17.10
CA TYR A 145 -13.36 9.75 17.09
C TYR A 145 -13.38 8.26 16.77
N TYR A 146 -14.33 7.51 17.33
CA TYR A 146 -14.45 6.08 17.06
C TYR A 146 -14.55 5.83 15.56
N LYS A 147 -15.50 6.53 14.90
CA LYS A 147 -15.79 6.36 13.48
C LYS A 147 -14.57 6.74 12.63
N ILE A 148 -13.92 7.86 12.95
CA ILE A 148 -12.77 8.33 12.17
C ILE A 148 -11.59 7.35 12.29
N MET A 149 -11.27 6.90 13.51
CA MET A 149 -10.14 6.00 13.72
C MET A 149 -10.41 4.58 13.23
N TYR A 150 -11.58 4.01 13.53
CA TYR A 150 -11.93 2.67 13.12
C TYR A 150 -12.08 2.56 11.59
N TYR A 151 -12.93 3.39 10.98
CA TYR A 151 -13.12 3.32 9.52
C TYR A 151 -11.90 3.84 8.75
N GLY A 152 -11.11 4.76 9.32
CA GLY A 152 -9.81 5.15 8.77
C GLY A 152 -8.84 3.97 8.70
N ALA A 153 -8.74 3.19 9.78
CA ALA A 153 -7.89 2.00 9.84
C ALA A 153 -8.39 0.87 8.92
N VAL A 154 -9.71 0.65 8.85
CA VAL A 154 -10.33 -0.29 7.89
C VAL A 154 -10.07 0.14 6.45
N GLY A 155 -10.20 1.43 6.14
CA GLY A 155 -9.91 1.98 4.81
C GLY A 155 -8.44 1.80 4.42
N GLN A 156 -7.52 2.00 5.37
CA GLN A 156 -6.10 1.74 5.19
C GLN A 156 -5.83 0.24 4.95
N ALA A 157 -6.47 -0.65 5.69
CA ALA A 157 -6.36 -2.09 5.46
C ALA A 157 -6.86 -2.47 4.07
N ALA A 158 -8.04 -2.00 3.68
CA ALA A 158 -8.60 -2.22 2.35
C ALA A 158 -7.68 -1.70 1.23
N PHE A 159 -7.06 -0.54 1.43
CA PHE A 159 -6.06 0.00 0.51
C PHE A 159 -4.83 -0.91 0.39
N GLY A 160 -4.31 -1.42 1.52
CA GLY A 160 -3.23 -2.40 1.52
C GLY A 160 -3.59 -3.68 0.76
N VAL A 161 -4.82 -4.20 0.92
CA VAL A 161 -5.30 -5.35 0.12
C VAL A 161 -5.31 -5.01 -1.37
N LEU A 162 -5.87 -3.87 -1.74
CA LEU A 162 -5.95 -3.45 -3.14
C LEU A 162 -4.57 -3.31 -3.77
N GLY A 163 -3.62 -2.69 -3.06
CA GLY A 163 -2.22 -2.56 -3.48
C GLY A 163 -1.56 -3.92 -3.71
N ALA A 164 -1.76 -4.88 -2.80
CA ALA A 164 -1.24 -6.23 -2.92
C ALA A 164 -1.83 -6.97 -4.14
N ILE A 165 -3.17 -6.94 -4.30
CA ILE A 165 -3.86 -7.59 -5.43
C ILE A 165 -3.39 -7.00 -6.76
N MET A 166 -3.37 -5.67 -6.88
CA MET A 166 -2.97 -5.00 -8.12
C MET A 166 -1.51 -5.31 -8.47
N SER A 167 -0.63 -5.38 -7.48
CA SER A 167 0.78 -5.72 -7.68
C SER A 167 0.96 -7.18 -8.10
N LEU A 168 0.24 -8.11 -7.47
CA LEU A 168 0.21 -9.52 -7.86
C LEU A 168 -0.33 -9.71 -9.27
N LEU A 169 -1.39 -8.99 -9.64
CA LEU A 169 -1.96 -9.03 -10.99
C LEU A 169 -0.93 -8.56 -12.03
N ARG A 170 -0.21 -7.46 -11.75
CA ARG A 170 0.88 -6.99 -12.63
C ARG A 170 2.00 -8.03 -12.77
N LEU A 171 2.34 -8.71 -11.67
CA LEU A 171 3.35 -9.76 -11.66
C LEU A 171 2.91 -10.98 -12.48
N ALA A 172 1.67 -11.46 -12.28
CA ALA A 172 1.11 -12.59 -12.99
C ALA A 172 0.96 -12.32 -14.50
N LEU A 173 0.45 -11.14 -14.88
CA LEU A 173 0.36 -10.71 -16.28
C LEU A 173 1.73 -10.67 -16.96
N ARG A 174 2.77 -10.26 -16.22
CA ARG A 174 4.14 -10.29 -16.73
C ARG A 174 4.64 -11.71 -16.93
N GLY A 175 4.50 -12.58 -15.93
CA GLY A 175 4.89 -13.99 -16.04
C GLY A 175 4.19 -14.71 -17.19
N LEU A 176 2.89 -14.47 -17.37
CA LEU A 176 2.11 -15.04 -18.48
C LEU A 176 2.61 -14.55 -19.84
N ARG A 177 2.93 -13.25 -19.97
CA ARG A 177 3.47 -12.69 -21.22
C ARG A 177 4.83 -13.30 -21.55
N ASP A 178 5.72 -13.42 -20.55
CA ASP A 178 7.07 -13.94 -20.75
C ASP A 178 7.02 -15.43 -21.15
N HIS A 179 6.13 -16.21 -20.53
CA HIS A 179 5.88 -17.61 -20.89
C HIS A 179 5.31 -17.76 -22.32
N TRP A 180 4.34 -16.91 -22.69
CA TRP A 180 3.76 -16.92 -24.03
C TRP A 180 4.80 -16.58 -25.10
N LEU A 181 5.68 -15.60 -24.84
CA LEU A 181 6.78 -15.26 -25.74
C LEU A 181 7.77 -16.41 -25.90
N SER A 182 8.14 -17.08 -24.81
CA SER A 182 9.01 -18.26 -24.83
C SER A 182 8.44 -19.38 -25.69
N THR A 183 7.17 -19.72 -25.46
CA THR A 183 6.46 -20.77 -26.21
C THR A 183 6.39 -20.43 -27.70
N ARG A 184 6.13 -19.17 -28.04
CA ARG A 184 6.10 -18.71 -29.43
C ARG A 184 7.46 -18.83 -30.12
N THR A 185 8.54 -18.47 -29.42
CA THR A 185 9.90 -18.61 -29.96
C THR A 185 10.30 -20.07 -30.16
N GLU A 186 9.91 -20.97 -29.27
CA GLU A 186 10.15 -22.41 -29.43
C GLU A 186 9.38 -23.00 -30.61
N LEU A 187 8.12 -22.59 -30.81
CA LEU A 187 7.32 -22.98 -31.96
C LEU A 187 7.95 -22.50 -33.28
N GLN A 188 8.38 -21.23 -33.35
CA GLN A 188 9.07 -20.70 -34.54
C GLN A 188 10.41 -21.39 -34.83
N ASN A 189 11.18 -21.73 -33.79
CA ASN A 189 12.44 -22.47 -33.96
C ASN A 189 12.22 -23.93 -34.35
N SER A 190 11.14 -24.55 -33.88
CA SER A 190 10.75 -25.90 -34.30
C SER A 190 10.31 -25.92 -35.76
N GLN A 191 9.49 -24.95 -36.17
CA GLN A 191 9.06 -24.81 -37.56
C GLN A 191 10.24 -24.58 -38.53
N ARG A 192 11.19 -23.69 -38.16
CA ARG A 192 12.42 -23.50 -38.95
C ARG A 192 13.28 -24.77 -39.03
N ARG A 193 13.33 -25.59 -37.97
CA ARG A 193 14.05 -26.89 -38.02
C ARG A 193 13.38 -27.89 -38.96
N PHE A 194 12.05 -27.90 -39.04
CA PHE A 194 11.34 -28.74 -40.02
C PHE A 194 11.56 -28.30 -41.47
N GLU A 195 11.68 -27.01 -41.74
CA GLU A 195 11.96 -26.48 -43.09
C GLU A 195 13.40 -26.74 -43.57
N LEU A 196 14.34 -26.93 -42.63
CA LEU A 196 15.76 -27.19 -42.93
C LEU A 196 16.12 -28.68 -43.01
N LEU A 197 15.18 -29.58 -42.69
CA LEU A 197 15.39 -31.02 -42.91
C LEU A 197 15.38 -31.29 -44.43
N PRO A 198 16.39 -31.97 -44.98
CA PRO A 198 16.38 -32.33 -46.40
C PRO A 198 15.11 -33.13 -46.67
N ARG A 199 14.32 -32.71 -47.66
CA ARG A 199 13.29 -33.58 -48.26
C ARG A 199 14.03 -34.78 -48.84
N VAL A 200 14.18 -35.83 -48.05
CA VAL A 200 14.59 -37.13 -48.54
C VAL A 200 13.42 -37.60 -49.40
N GLY A 201 13.60 -37.47 -50.71
CA GLY A 201 12.62 -37.82 -51.72
C GLY A 201 12.22 -39.29 -51.57
N LEU A 202 10.91 -39.52 -51.63
CA LEU A 202 10.33 -40.82 -51.92
C LEU A 202 10.40 -41.04 -53.43
#